data_AF-A0A7C7BVH1-F1
#
_entry.id   AF-A0A7C7BVH1-F1
#
_cell.length_a   1.000
_cell.length_b   1.000
_cell.length_c   1.000
_cell.angle_alpha   90.00
_cell.angle_beta   90.00
_cell.angle_gamma   90.00
#
_symmetry.space_group_name_H-M   'P 1'
#
loop_
_entity.id
_entity.type
_entity.pdbx_description
1 polymer ?
#
loop_
_entity_poly.entity_id
_entity_poly.type
_entity_poly.pdbx_seq_one_letter_code
_entity_poly.pdbx_strand_id
1 'polypeptide(L)'
;NLITSNGTILRTYRLALACTGEYAAYHGGTDVGVMSAMNTSMARVNGVFERDVCIRMVLVPNNNNLIFFNSGSDPYSNGNGSAMLAQNQTTCDDVIGYNNYDIGHVFSTGGGGVAYLQAPCGGNKAGGVTGQTAPVNDPFDIDYVSHEMGHQWGANHTQNNSCNRSSGAAFEPGSASTIMGYAGICSPNLQPNSDDHFHNHSINEMISFTVNGGGNSCSIPFDTNNNIPTVVAHGGGSTIPANTPFELIATGNDSDGDPITYNWEEYDLGPSTAGGDNNLTNPSGNQPIFRSWSSTTSATRVFPRITDLVNGTTTIGEHMPTYSRGLQFKCSVRDNRAGGGAFTDDLISISVDGN
;
A
#
# COMPACT_ATOMS: atom_id res chain seq x y z
N ASN A 1 -21.89 3.68 6.24
CA ASN A 1 -21.03 2.50 6.04
C ASN A 1 -21.25 2.00 4.63
N LEU A 2 -20.37 2.37 3.71
CA LEU A 2 -20.32 1.73 2.39
C LEU A 2 -19.24 0.66 2.48
N ILE A 3 -19.65 -0.60 2.33
CA ILE A 3 -18.74 -1.73 2.16
C ILE A 3 -18.03 -1.53 0.82
N THR A 4 -16.71 -1.67 0.83
CA THR A 4 -15.94 -1.77 -0.42
C THR A 4 -15.70 -3.24 -0.71
N SER A 5 -15.91 -3.63 -1.96
CA SER A 5 -15.58 -4.97 -2.43
C SER A 5 -15.00 -4.95 -3.85
N ASN A 6 -14.14 -5.92 -4.14
CA ASN A 6 -13.50 -6.10 -5.44
C ASN A 6 -12.98 -7.54 -5.54
N GLY A 7 -12.85 -8.10 -6.75
CA GLY A 7 -12.29 -9.46 -6.90
C GLY A 7 -12.80 -10.28 -8.07
N THR A 8 -13.94 -9.92 -8.66
CA THR A 8 -14.53 -10.67 -9.79
C THR A 8 -13.80 -10.43 -11.11
N ILE A 9 -13.09 -9.31 -11.24
CA ILE A 9 -12.38 -8.90 -12.46
C ILE A 9 -10.93 -8.55 -12.12
N LEU A 10 -9.99 -9.32 -12.68
CA LEU A 10 -8.58 -8.96 -12.72
C LEU A 10 -8.34 -7.96 -13.84
N ARG A 11 -7.84 -6.78 -13.51
CA ARG A 11 -7.47 -5.73 -14.47
C ARG A 11 -6.00 -5.83 -14.81
N THR A 12 -5.71 -6.15 -16.07
CA THR A 12 -4.34 -6.22 -16.57
C THR A 12 -3.96 -4.92 -17.29
N TYR A 13 -2.76 -4.42 -17.02
CA TYR A 13 -2.21 -3.18 -17.58
C TYR A 13 -0.84 -3.43 -18.20
N ARG A 14 -0.58 -2.79 -19.34
CA ARG A 14 0.73 -2.81 -20.01
C ARG A 14 1.68 -1.84 -19.30
N LEU A 15 2.74 -2.38 -18.73
CA LEU A 15 3.77 -1.64 -18.01
C LEU A 15 4.97 -1.36 -18.92
N ALA A 16 5.31 -0.08 -19.07
CA ALA A 16 6.58 0.39 -19.61
C ALA A 16 7.56 0.64 -18.46
N LEU A 17 8.44 -0.32 -18.17
CA LEU A 17 9.38 -0.27 -17.05
C LEU A 17 10.79 0.04 -17.55
N ALA A 18 11.24 1.26 -17.30
CA ALA A 18 12.57 1.72 -17.65
C ALA A 18 13.58 1.54 -16.52
N CYS A 19 14.87 1.63 -16.84
CA CYS A 19 15.89 1.80 -15.80
C CYS A 19 17.08 2.66 -16.23
N THR A 20 17.71 3.33 -15.27
CA THR A 20 18.95 4.08 -15.53
C THR A 20 20.14 3.16 -15.81
N GLY A 21 21.21 3.73 -16.36
CA GLY A 21 22.50 3.07 -16.58
C GLY A 21 23.08 2.46 -15.32
N GLU A 22 22.92 3.13 -14.18
CA GLU A 22 23.41 2.65 -12.88
C GLU A 22 22.62 1.45 -12.37
N TYR A 23 21.29 1.45 -12.53
CA TYR A 23 20.47 0.28 -12.19
C TYR A 23 20.86 -0.90 -13.07
N ALA A 24 21.02 -0.66 -14.38
CA ALA A 24 21.44 -1.70 -15.30
C ALA A 24 22.82 -2.27 -14.92
N ALA A 25 23.78 -1.41 -14.58
CA ALA A 25 25.10 -1.83 -14.12
C ALA A 25 25.04 -2.64 -12.80
N TYR A 26 24.19 -2.25 -11.85
CA TYR A 26 23.99 -3.00 -10.60
C TYR A 26 23.54 -4.44 -10.86
N HIS A 27 22.63 -4.65 -11.81
CA HIS A 27 22.14 -5.97 -12.21
C HIS A 27 22.97 -6.64 -13.32
N GLY A 28 24.26 -6.28 -13.41
CA GLY A 28 25.24 -6.97 -14.25
C GLY A 28 25.40 -6.43 -15.67
N GLY A 29 24.71 -5.35 -16.04
CA GLY A 29 24.92 -4.62 -17.30
C GLY A 29 24.53 -5.40 -18.55
N THR A 30 23.59 -6.33 -18.45
CA THR A 30 23.07 -7.12 -19.58
C THR A 30 21.56 -7.12 -19.60
N ASP A 31 20.95 -7.24 -20.78
CA ASP A 31 19.48 -7.34 -20.91
C ASP A 31 18.92 -8.46 -20.04
N VAL A 32 19.58 -9.62 -20.04
CA VAL A 32 19.15 -10.79 -19.27
C VAL A 32 19.15 -10.52 -17.77
N GLY A 33 20.23 -9.92 -17.24
CA GLY A 33 20.34 -9.60 -15.82
C GLY A 33 19.30 -8.59 -15.37
N VAL A 34 19.13 -7.51 -16.13
CA VAL A 34 18.17 -6.43 -15.83
C VAL A 34 16.73 -6.91 -15.95
N MET A 35 16.37 -7.61 -17.04
CA MET A 35 15.03 -8.15 -17.22
C MET A 35 14.70 -9.21 -16.15
N SER A 36 15.68 -10.01 -15.71
CA SER A 36 15.48 -10.95 -14.60
C SER A 36 15.16 -10.23 -13.29
N ALA A 37 15.88 -9.14 -12.99
CA ALA A 37 15.63 -8.32 -11.79
C ALA A 37 14.26 -7.64 -11.85
N MET A 38 13.95 -6.95 -12.95
CA MET A 38 12.65 -6.32 -13.17
C MET A 38 11.48 -7.31 -13.03
N ASN A 39 11.60 -8.50 -13.62
CA ASN A 39 10.56 -9.53 -13.49
C ASN A 39 10.43 -10.05 -12.07
N THR A 40 11.54 -10.17 -11.31
CA THR A 40 11.51 -10.59 -9.91
C THR A 40 10.77 -9.57 -9.06
N SER A 41 11.12 -8.29 -9.19
CA SER A 41 10.43 -7.19 -8.52
C SER A 41 8.95 -7.15 -8.88
N MET A 42 8.62 -7.21 -10.17
CA MET A 42 7.22 -7.14 -10.60
C MET A 42 6.42 -8.38 -10.22
N ALA A 43 7.03 -9.55 -10.06
CA ALA A 43 6.34 -10.72 -9.51
C ALA A 43 5.96 -10.50 -8.04
N ARG A 44 6.88 -9.93 -7.24
CA ARG A 44 6.61 -9.60 -5.83
C ARG A 44 5.54 -8.52 -5.69
N VAL A 45 5.64 -7.45 -6.47
CA VAL A 45 4.71 -6.33 -6.51
C VAL A 45 3.32 -6.80 -6.98
N ASN A 46 3.23 -7.49 -8.13
CA ASN A 46 1.94 -8.00 -8.63
C ASN A 46 1.28 -8.94 -7.60
N GLY A 47 2.03 -9.73 -6.82
CA GLY A 47 1.46 -10.55 -5.76
C GLY A 47 0.63 -9.75 -4.75
N VAL A 48 1.11 -8.56 -4.36
CA VAL A 48 0.39 -7.66 -3.44
C VAL A 48 -0.82 -7.03 -4.14
N PHE A 49 -0.65 -6.49 -5.35
CA PHE A 49 -1.70 -5.81 -6.08
C PHE A 49 -2.82 -6.75 -6.56
N GLU A 50 -2.50 -7.99 -6.91
CA GLU A 50 -3.49 -9.01 -7.27
C GLU A 50 -4.34 -9.43 -6.07
N ARG A 51 -3.69 -9.60 -4.90
CA ARG A 51 -4.37 -9.96 -3.63
C ARG A 51 -5.29 -8.84 -3.15
N ASP A 52 -4.82 -7.59 -3.15
CA ASP A 52 -5.52 -6.49 -2.48
C ASP A 52 -6.50 -5.76 -3.40
N VAL A 53 -6.19 -5.63 -4.70
CA VAL A 53 -6.96 -4.77 -5.63
C VAL A 53 -7.20 -5.38 -7.02
N CYS A 54 -6.89 -6.66 -7.25
CA CYS A 54 -7.09 -7.33 -8.54
C CYS A 54 -6.46 -6.56 -9.72
N ILE A 55 -5.21 -6.10 -9.54
CA ILE A 55 -4.43 -5.45 -10.59
C ILE A 55 -3.22 -6.31 -10.94
N ARG A 56 -2.97 -6.47 -12.24
CA ARG A 56 -1.74 -7.09 -12.77
C ARG A 56 -1.06 -6.16 -13.76
N MET A 57 0.23 -5.93 -13.57
CA MET A 57 1.08 -5.16 -14.47
C MET A 57 1.97 -6.10 -15.27
N VAL A 58 1.88 -6.03 -16.60
CA VAL A 58 2.62 -6.90 -17.53
C VAL A 58 3.53 -6.05 -18.40
N LEU A 59 4.82 -6.37 -18.43
CA LEU A 59 5.79 -5.65 -19.25
C LEU A 59 5.38 -5.66 -20.73
N VAL A 60 5.53 -4.52 -21.39
CA VAL A 60 5.32 -4.41 -22.84
C VAL A 60 6.31 -5.30 -23.63
N PRO A 61 5.94 -5.84 -24.81
CA PRO A 61 6.80 -6.76 -25.56
C PRO A 61 8.21 -6.24 -25.89
N ASN A 62 8.39 -4.92 -26.01
CA ASN A 62 9.65 -4.24 -26.34
C ASN A 62 10.27 -3.50 -25.14
N ASN A 63 9.98 -3.95 -23.90
CA ASN A 63 10.47 -3.29 -22.68
C ASN A 63 12.00 -3.22 -22.59
N ASN A 64 12.72 -4.15 -23.23
CA ASN A 64 14.18 -4.14 -23.28
C ASN A 64 14.75 -2.84 -23.91
N ASN A 65 13.97 -2.13 -24.73
CA ASN A 65 14.39 -0.84 -25.29
C ASN A 65 14.41 0.30 -24.25
N LEU A 66 13.82 0.09 -23.07
CA LEU A 66 13.85 1.03 -21.94
C LEU A 66 14.97 0.70 -20.93
N ILE A 67 15.83 -0.26 -21.25
CA ILE A 67 17.03 -0.57 -20.46
C ILE A 67 18.19 0.23 -21.02
N PHE A 68 18.68 1.18 -20.24
CA PHE A 68 19.84 1.98 -20.60
C PHE A 68 21.08 1.41 -19.92
N PHE A 69 22.17 1.18 -20.67
CA PHE A 69 23.40 0.58 -20.13
C PHE A 69 24.52 1.59 -19.86
N ASN A 70 24.36 2.84 -20.28
CA ASN A 70 25.38 3.87 -20.16
C ASN A 70 24.83 5.05 -19.35
N SER A 71 25.26 5.16 -18.09
CA SER A 71 24.86 6.22 -17.17
C SER A 71 25.28 7.63 -17.60
N GLY A 72 26.25 7.75 -18.52
CA GLY A 72 26.68 9.04 -19.06
C GLY A 72 25.78 9.57 -20.18
N SER A 73 24.92 8.74 -20.75
CA SER A 73 24.11 9.10 -21.93
C SER A 73 22.65 8.68 -21.86
N ASP A 74 22.22 8.02 -20.78
CA ASP A 74 20.80 7.71 -20.58
C ASP A 74 19.98 9.00 -20.35
N PRO A 75 18.65 8.97 -20.56
CA PRO A 75 17.83 10.16 -20.50
C PRO A 75 17.48 10.61 -19.07
N TYR A 76 18.04 9.96 -18.04
CA TYR A 76 17.62 10.13 -16.66
C TYR A 76 18.66 10.88 -15.83
N SER A 77 18.16 11.76 -14.96
CA SER A 77 18.95 12.37 -13.91
C SER A 77 18.94 11.49 -12.66
N ASN A 78 19.69 10.37 -12.70
CA ASN A 78 19.80 9.44 -11.57
C ASN A 78 20.09 10.20 -10.26
N GLY A 79 19.34 9.89 -9.20
CA GLY A 79 19.41 10.64 -7.94
C GLY A 79 18.43 11.80 -7.80
N ASN A 80 17.73 12.21 -8.86
CA ASN A 80 16.71 13.26 -8.82
C ASN A 80 15.34 12.73 -9.28
N GLY A 81 14.61 12.10 -8.36
CA GLY A 81 13.30 11.51 -8.63
C GLY A 81 12.31 12.50 -9.25
N SER A 82 12.26 13.74 -8.76
CA SER A 82 11.36 14.78 -9.29
C SER A 82 11.62 15.11 -10.77
N ALA A 83 12.88 15.19 -11.19
CA ALA A 83 13.22 15.37 -12.61
C ALA A 83 12.88 14.12 -13.43
N MET A 84 13.13 12.95 -12.85
CA MET A 84 12.90 11.66 -13.50
C MET A 84 11.43 11.37 -13.81
N LEU A 85 10.47 11.96 -13.09
CA LEU A 85 9.03 11.83 -13.41
C LEU A 85 8.72 12.25 -14.86
N ALA A 86 9.14 13.46 -15.23
CA ALA A 86 8.90 14.00 -16.57
C ALA A 86 9.80 13.36 -17.62
N GLN A 87 11.06 13.05 -17.26
CA GLN A 87 11.97 12.33 -18.15
C GLN A 87 11.43 10.94 -18.50
N ASN A 88 10.83 10.23 -17.54
CA ASN A 88 10.27 8.91 -17.77
C ASN A 88 9.03 8.97 -18.65
N GLN A 89 8.17 9.98 -18.47
CA GLN A 89 7.04 10.22 -19.36
C GLN A 89 7.50 10.37 -20.82
N THR A 90 8.42 11.29 -21.08
CA THR A 90 8.98 11.52 -22.43
C THR A 90 9.64 10.25 -22.97
N THR A 91 10.47 9.58 -22.16
CA THR A 91 11.22 8.39 -22.60
C THR A 91 10.29 7.24 -22.98
N CYS A 92 9.26 6.95 -22.16
CA CYS A 92 8.29 5.91 -22.48
C CYS A 92 7.47 6.26 -23.73
N ASP A 93 7.07 7.52 -23.88
CA ASP A 93 6.33 7.99 -25.07
C ASP A 93 7.14 7.88 -26.35
N ASP A 94 8.42 8.24 -26.32
CA ASP A 94 9.29 8.22 -27.49
C ASP A 94 9.71 6.79 -27.88
N VAL A 95 9.98 5.93 -26.89
CA VAL A 95 10.53 4.58 -27.12
C VAL A 95 9.44 3.53 -27.34
N ILE A 96 8.39 3.55 -26.51
CA ILE A 96 7.30 2.58 -26.58
C ILE A 96 6.14 3.11 -27.42
N GLY A 97 5.90 4.41 -27.40
CA GLY A 97 4.75 5.05 -28.03
C GLY A 97 3.61 5.24 -27.02
N TYR A 98 3.09 6.46 -26.92
CA TYR A 98 2.04 6.82 -25.95
C TYR A 98 0.88 5.82 -25.89
N ASN A 99 0.38 5.31 -27.01
CA ASN A 99 -0.77 4.37 -27.03
C ASN A 99 -0.42 2.91 -26.68
N ASN A 100 0.86 2.58 -26.56
CA ASN A 100 1.35 1.20 -26.45
C ASN A 100 1.58 0.72 -25.01
N TYR A 101 1.37 1.59 -24.02
CA TYR A 101 1.46 1.25 -22.59
C TYR A 101 0.39 1.98 -21.78
N ASP A 102 0.14 1.53 -20.56
CA ASP A 102 -0.96 1.96 -19.68
C ASP A 102 -0.47 2.62 -18.39
N ILE A 103 0.68 2.15 -17.91
CA ILE A 103 1.45 2.70 -16.78
C ILE A 103 2.93 2.62 -17.15
N GLY A 104 3.72 3.61 -16.73
CA GLY A 104 5.18 3.56 -16.84
C GLY A 104 5.85 3.92 -15.52
N HIS A 105 7.03 3.35 -15.32
CA HIS A 105 7.81 3.54 -14.11
C HIS A 105 9.30 3.41 -14.46
N VAL A 106 10.19 4.07 -13.72
CA VAL A 106 11.65 3.93 -13.91
C VAL A 106 12.32 3.50 -12.61
N PHE A 107 13.20 2.50 -12.73
CA PHE A 107 14.09 2.07 -11.65
C PHE A 107 15.47 2.72 -11.76
N SER A 108 16.01 3.14 -10.63
CA SER A 108 17.32 3.78 -10.53
C SER A 108 18.08 3.30 -9.29
N THR A 109 19.30 3.79 -9.09
CA THR A 109 20.08 3.50 -7.86
C THR A 109 20.04 4.63 -6.84
N GLY A 110 19.17 5.62 -7.02
CA GLY A 110 19.08 6.78 -6.13
C GLY A 110 17.92 7.71 -6.47
N GLY A 111 17.66 8.67 -5.58
CA GLY A 111 16.56 9.62 -5.72
C GLY A 111 15.30 9.24 -4.94
N GLY A 112 15.33 8.12 -4.20
CA GLY A 112 14.20 7.65 -3.40
C GLY A 112 13.03 7.23 -4.30
N GLY A 113 11.81 7.41 -3.80
CA GLY A 113 10.60 7.18 -4.55
C GLY A 113 9.81 8.48 -4.75
N VAL A 114 9.21 8.62 -5.93
CA VAL A 114 8.18 9.63 -6.19
C VAL A 114 7.31 9.19 -7.37
N ALA A 115 6.01 9.44 -7.27
CA ALA A 115 5.07 9.19 -8.35
C ALA A 115 3.96 10.23 -8.42
N TYR A 116 3.36 10.39 -9.60
CA TYR A 116 2.11 11.11 -9.75
C TYR A 116 0.95 10.26 -9.24
N LEU A 117 0.06 10.88 -8.47
CA LEU A 117 -1.16 10.26 -7.96
C LEU A 117 -2.15 9.99 -9.10
N GLN A 118 -2.74 8.79 -9.15
CA GLN A 118 -3.79 8.42 -10.13
C GLN A 118 -3.36 8.62 -11.60
N ALA A 119 -2.11 8.24 -11.91
CA ALA A 119 -1.49 8.49 -13.21
C ALA A 119 -1.87 7.53 -14.36
N PRO A 120 -2.01 6.21 -14.15
CA PRO A 120 -2.28 5.23 -15.19
C PRO A 120 -3.49 5.60 -16.06
N CYS A 121 -3.45 5.19 -17.32
CA CYS A 121 -4.43 5.56 -18.35
C CYS A 121 -4.53 7.07 -18.68
N GLY A 122 -3.77 7.94 -18.01
CA GLY A 122 -3.78 9.39 -18.22
C GLY A 122 -2.65 9.92 -19.12
N GLY A 123 -2.48 11.24 -19.11
CA GLY A 123 -1.42 11.94 -19.84
C GLY A 123 -0.03 11.84 -19.19
N ASN A 124 0.01 11.63 -17.87
CA ASN A 124 1.25 11.52 -17.08
C ASN A 124 1.49 10.08 -16.59
N LYS A 125 0.98 9.08 -17.32
CA LYS A 125 0.92 7.68 -16.90
C LYS A 125 2.26 6.99 -16.70
N ALA A 126 3.36 7.58 -17.17
CA ALA A 126 4.72 7.12 -16.93
C ALA A 126 5.47 7.91 -15.84
N GLY A 127 4.82 8.85 -15.14
CA GLY A 127 5.44 9.59 -14.05
C GLY A 127 5.48 8.80 -12.73
N GLY A 128 6.38 7.83 -12.65
CA GLY A 128 6.71 7.08 -11.43
C GLY A 128 8.18 6.69 -11.41
N VAL A 129 8.82 6.82 -10.26
CA VAL A 129 10.26 6.59 -10.06
C VAL A 129 10.46 5.85 -8.75
N THR A 130 11.30 4.82 -8.78
CA THR A 130 11.80 4.15 -7.58
C THR A 130 13.31 3.96 -7.68
N GLY A 131 14.03 4.43 -6.67
CA GLY A 131 15.49 4.42 -6.65
C GLY A 131 16.07 4.10 -5.28
N GLN A 132 16.94 3.09 -5.23
CA GLN A 132 17.66 2.70 -4.01
C GLN A 132 19.05 2.20 -4.36
N THR A 133 20.03 2.41 -3.48
CA THR A 133 21.44 2.03 -3.74
C THR A 133 21.66 0.52 -3.88
N ALA A 134 20.75 -0.29 -3.30
CA ALA A 134 20.74 -1.74 -3.43
C ALA A 134 19.31 -2.20 -3.81
N PRO A 135 18.92 -2.08 -5.08
CA PRO A 135 17.53 -2.25 -5.50
C PRO A 135 17.15 -3.73 -5.66
N VAL A 136 17.04 -4.43 -4.53
CA VAL A 136 16.71 -5.86 -4.44
C VAL A 136 15.88 -6.18 -3.21
N ASN A 137 15.06 -7.23 -3.31
CA ASN A 137 14.24 -7.78 -2.22
C ASN A 137 13.21 -6.77 -1.68
N ASP A 138 12.50 -7.15 -0.60
CA ASP A 138 11.41 -6.38 -0.02
C ASP A 138 11.76 -4.91 0.36
N PRO A 139 12.97 -4.55 0.84
CA PRO A 139 13.32 -3.15 1.06
C PRO A 139 13.31 -2.28 -0.21
N PHE A 140 13.35 -2.88 -1.39
CA PHE A 140 13.12 -2.22 -2.66
C PHE A 140 11.68 -2.45 -3.14
N ASP A 141 11.27 -3.71 -3.25
CA ASP A 141 10.03 -4.12 -3.90
C ASP A 141 8.76 -3.72 -3.12
N ILE A 142 8.79 -3.79 -1.78
CA ILE A 142 7.66 -3.49 -0.90
C ILE A 142 7.74 -2.06 -0.40
N ASP A 143 8.87 -1.66 0.19
CA ASP A 143 8.99 -0.35 0.83
C ASP A 143 8.96 0.82 -0.16
N TYR A 144 9.46 0.62 -1.38
CA TYR A 144 9.54 1.67 -2.39
C TYR A 144 8.71 1.36 -3.64
N VAL A 145 8.95 0.24 -4.35
CA VAL A 145 8.25 0.00 -5.63
C VAL A 145 6.74 -0.09 -5.42
N SER A 146 6.29 -0.89 -4.46
CA SER A 146 4.87 -1.00 -4.14
C SER A 146 4.28 0.29 -3.59
N HIS A 147 5.06 1.08 -2.85
CA HIS A 147 4.65 2.40 -2.36
C HIS A 147 4.42 3.39 -3.51
N GLU A 148 5.40 3.54 -4.40
CA GLU A 148 5.32 4.50 -5.50
C GLU A 148 4.31 4.07 -6.57
N MET A 149 4.22 2.78 -6.87
CA MET A 149 3.13 2.28 -7.71
C MET A 149 1.77 2.42 -7.00
N GLY A 150 1.73 2.35 -5.67
CA GLY A 150 0.53 2.62 -4.88
C GLY A 150 0.00 4.05 -5.09
N HIS A 151 0.89 5.04 -5.13
CA HIS A 151 0.54 6.42 -5.55
C HIS A 151 0.02 6.44 -6.99
N GLN A 152 0.69 5.77 -7.93
CA GLN A 152 0.19 5.70 -9.32
C GLN A 152 -1.24 5.14 -9.36
N TRP A 153 -1.56 4.15 -8.54
CA TRP A 153 -2.92 3.60 -8.41
C TRP A 153 -3.87 4.41 -7.52
N GLY A 154 -3.38 5.50 -6.91
CA GLY A 154 -4.21 6.53 -6.29
C GLY A 154 -4.30 6.49 -4.77
N ALA A 155 -3.49 5.67 -4.10
CA ALA A 155 -3.45 5.66 -2.65
C ALA A 155 -2.64 6.85 -2.10
N ASN A 156 -3.14 7.44 -1.02
CA ASN A 156 -2.44 8.45 -0.25
C ASN A 156 -1.64 7.83 0.89
N HIS A 157 -0.73 8.64 1.44
CA HIS A 157 0.01 8.35 2.66
C HIS A 157 -0.89 8.10 3.87
N THR A 158 -0.63 7.03 4.61
CA THR A 158 -1.44 6.60 5.77
C THR A 158 -0.88 7.03 7.12
N GLN A 159 0.38 7.48 7.18
CA GLN A 159 1.03 7.88 8.42
C GLN A 159 0.43 9.14 9.03
N ASN A 160 0.32 9.16 10.37
CA ASN A 160 -0.17 10.28 11.16
C ASN A 160 0.93 11.01 11.96
N ASN A 161 2.18 10.98 11.51
CA ASN A 161 3.20 11.94 11.92
C ASN A 161 3.15 13.19 11.03
N SER A 162 4.01 14.19 11.26
CA SER A 162 4.00 15.45 10.48
C SER A 162 4.74 15.37 9.14
N CYS A 163 5.35 14.23 8.80
CA CYS A 163 6.19 14.06 7.63
C CYS A 163 5.36 13.64 6.41
N ASN A 164 5.27 14.53 5.40
CA ASN A 164 4.51 14.32 4.16
C ASN A 164 3.07 13.81 4.38
N ARG A 165 2.45 14.21 5.49
CA ARG A 165 1.15 13.72 5.95
C ARG A 165 0.01 14.07 5.00
N SER A 166 -0.81 13.09 4.64
CA SER A 166 -2.11 13.34 3.99
C SER A 166 -3.24 13.31 5.02
N SER A 167 -3.73 14.48 5.42
CA SER A 167 -4.69 14.59 6.53
C SER A 167 -6.01 13.82 6.34
N GLY A 168 -6.42 13.60 5.09
CA GLY A 168 -7.62 12.83 4.76
C GLY A 168 -7.42 11.32 4.71
N ALA A 169 -6.18 10.85 4.82
CA ALA A 169 -5.79 9.45 4.72
C ALA A 169 -4.92 8.97 5.91
N ALA A 170 -4.63 9.84 6.88
CA ALA A 170 -3.72 9.58 8.00
C ALA A 170 -4.34 8.70 9.10
N PHE A 171 -4.64 7.44 8.75
CA PHE A 171 -5.31 6.44 9.58
C PHE A 171 -4.37 5.61 10.46
N GLU A 172 -3.06 5.65 10.21
CA GLU A 172 -2.08 4.87 10.97
C GLU A 172 -1.23 5.75 11.90
N PRO A 173 -0.95 5.29 13.13
CA PRO A 173 -0.17 6.08 14.09
C PRO A 173 1.30 6.26 13.65
N GLY A 174 1.94 7.34 14.10
CA GLY A 174 3.36 7.59 13.88
C GLY A 174 3.78 7.50 12.41
N SER A 175 4.82 6.73 12.13
CA SER A 175 5.33 6.44 10.78
C SER A 175 4.45 5.54 9.93
N ALA A 176 3.32 5.04 10.47
CA ALA A 176 2.59 3.90 9.92
C ALA A 176 3.41 2.60 9.86
N SER A 177 2.71 1.52 9.49
CA SER A 177 3.23 0.15 9.37
C SER A 177 2.98 -0.48 8.00
N THR A 178 1.97 -0.02 7.25
CA THR A 178 1.65 -0.56 5.92
C THR A 178 2.42 0.11 4.79
N ILE A 179 2.31 -0.43 3.57
CA ILE A 179 3.06 0.00 2.38
C ILE A 179 2.97 1.51 2.11
N MET A 180 1.80 2.14 2.27
CA MET A 180 1.65 3.60 2.03
C MET A 180 2.09 4.46 3.22
N GLY A 181 2.68 3.82 4.24
CA GLY A 181 3.33 4.45 5.37
C GLY A 181 4.78 4.83 5.10
N TYR A 182 5.40 5.44 6.10
CA TYR A 182 6.79 5.89 6.11
C TYR A 182 7.60 5.12 7.15
N ALA A 183 7.32 3.81 7.29
CA ALA A 183 7.98 2.93 8.24
C ALA A 183 9.51 3.05 8.11
N GLY A 184 10.20 3.28 9.22
CA GLY A 184 11.65 3.48 9.26
C GLY A 184 12.16 4.84 8.77
N ILE A 185 11.33 5.64 8.09
CA ILE A 185 11.76 6.89 7.43
C ILE A 185 11.50 8.10 8.33
N CYS A 186 10.29 8.22 8.89
CA CYS A 186 9.87 9.43 9.62
C CYS A 186 9.34 9.14 11.02
N SER A 187 10.07 9.63 12.03
CA SER A 187 9.70 9.47 13.44
C SER A 187 8.33 10.08 13.79
N PRO A 188 7.63 9.54 14.81
CA PRO A 188 7.98 8.36 15.59
C PRO A 188 7.79 7.06 14.78
N ASN A 189 8.87 6.28 14.68
CA ASN A 189 8.91 5.07 13.85
C ASN A 189 8.30 3.87 14.60
N LEU A 190 7.32 3.23 13.98
CA LEU A 190 6.70 2.01 14.51
C LEU A 190 7.57 0.77 14.31
N GLN A 191 8.29 0.74 13.19
CA GLN A 191 9.13 -0.37 12.75
C GLN A 191 10.09 0.09 11.63
N PRO A 192 11.14 -0.68 11.29
CA PRO A 192 12.13 -0.24 10.30
C PRO A 192 11.70 -0.32 8.83
N ASN A 193 10.76 -1.20 8.48
CA ASN A 193 10.28 -1.42 7.10
C ASN A 193 8.77 -1.65 7.11
N SER A 194 8.09 -1.52 5.98
CA SER A 194 6.65 -1.74 5.88
C SER A 194 6.29 -3.23 5.94
N ASP A 195 5.12 -3.53 6.50
CA ASP A 195 4.48 -4.84 6.31
C ASP A 195 3.98 -4.93 4.85
N ASP A 196 3.97 -6.13 4.28
CA ASP A 196 3.70 -6.36 2.85
C ASP A 196 2.21 -6.37 2.47
N HIS A 197 1.45 -5.44 3.05
CA HIS A 197 0.05 -5.20 2.73
C HIS A 197 -0.28 -3.72 2.73
N PHE A 198 -1.31 -3.36 1.96
CA PHE A 198 -1.88 -2.03 2.02
C PHE A 198 -2.86 -1.91 3.20
N HIS A 199 -2.88 -0.74 3.83
CA HIS A 199 -3.96 -0.39 4.75
C HIS A 199 -5.30 -0.40 4.01
N ASN A 200 -6.38 -0.78 4.69
CA ASN A 200 -7.73 -0.77 4.13
C ASN A 200 -8.06 0.52 3.35
N HIS A 201 -7.68 1.69 3.89
CA HIS A 201 -7.95 2.97 3.22
C HIS A 201 -7.29 3.07 1.84
N SER A 202 -6.01 2.69 1.73
CA SER A 202 -5.26 2.69 0.47
C SER A 202 -5.92 1.77 -0.56
N ILE A 203 -6.41 0.60 -0.14
CA ILE A 203 -7.16 -0.32 -1.00
C ILE A 203 -8.45 0.33 -1.52
N ASN A 204 -9.20 1.02 -0.65
CA ASN A 204 -10.42 1.73 -1.06
C ASN A 204 -10.13 2.85 -2.08
N GLU A 205 -9.05 3.61 -1.90
CA GLU A 205 -8.65 4.66 -2.85
C GLU A 205 -8.25 4.06 -4.21
N MET A 206 -7.48 2.98 -4.20
CA MET A 206 -7.10 2.27 -5.43
C MET A 206 -8.30 1.67 -6.15
N ILE A 207 -9.24 1.04 -5.43
CA ILE A 207 -10.49 0.53 -6.01
C ILE A 207 -11.33 1.68 -6.58
N SER A 208 -11.42 2.80 -5.87
CA SER A 208 -12.11 4.00 -6.36
C SER A 208 -11.55 4.46 -7.71
N PHE A 209 -10.24 4.49 -7.86
CA PHE A 209 -9.59 4.89 -9.12
C PHE A 209 -9.70 3.83 -10.22
N THR A 210 -9.49 2.56 -9.90
CA THR A 210 -9.34 1.47 -10.89
C THR A 210 -10.65 0.81 -11.29
N VAL A 211 -11.67 0.85 -10.44
CA VAL A 211 -13.01 0.31 -10.74
C VAL A 211 -13.96 1.42 -11.16
N ASN A 212 -13.99 2.51 -10.40
CA ASN A 212 -15.00 3.56 -10.54
C ASN A 212 -14.48 4.83 -11.23
N GLY A 213 -13.16 4.91 -11.49
CA GLY A 213 -12.48 6.11 -11.94
C GLY A 213 -11.71 5.95 -13.26
N GLY A 214 -10.79 6.90 -13.50
CA GLY A 214 -10.04 6.99 -14.76
C GLY A 214 -9.11 5.80 -15.02
N GLY A 215 -8.64 5.12 -13.95
CA GLY A 215 -7.77 3.95 -14.04
C GLY A 215 -8.44 2.73 -14.68
N ASN A 216 -9.77 2.74 -14.85
CA ASN A 216 -10.48 1.65 -15.53
C ASN A 216 -10.44 1.76 -17.07
N SER A 217 -10.05 2.90 -17.62
CA SER A 217 -10.26 3.24 -19.05
C SER A 217 -9.32 2.55 -20.03
N CYS A 218 -8.17 2.04 -19.57
CA CYS A 218 -7.17 1.38 -20.41
C CYS A 218 -6.87 -0.07 -19.99
N SER A 219 -7.61 -0.60 -19.00
CA SER A 219 -7.40 -1.96 -18.52
C SER A 219 -7.86 -3.01 -19.54
N ILE A 220 -7.23 -4.18 -19.50
CA ILE A 220 -7.74 -5.39 -20.14
C ILE A 220 -8.36 -6.27 -19.04
N PRO A 221 -9.70 -6.35 -18.95
CA PRO A 221 -10.38 -7.11 -17.90
C PRO A 221 -10.36 -8.61 -18.17
N PHE A 222 -10.18 -9.40 -17.11
CA PHE A 222 -10.32 -10.85 -17.12
C PHE A 222 -11.20 -11.31 -15.95
N ASP A 223 -12.15 -12.21 -16.23
CA ASP A 223 -12.93 -12.84 -15.18
C ASP A 223 -12.04 -13.74 -14.31
N THR A 224 -12.02 -13.49 -13.00
CA THR A 224 -11.28 -14.33 -12.06
C THR A 224 -11.98 -15.67 -11.82
N ASN A 225 -13.29 -15.74 -12.10
CA ASN A 225 -14.17 -16.83 -11.68
C ASN A 225 -14.01 -17.12 -10.19
N ASN A 226 -13.83 -16.05 -9.41
CA ASN A 226 -13.71 -16.05 -7.97
C ASN A 226 -14.84 -15.21 -7.39
N ASN A 227 -15.54 -15.76 -6.41
CA ASN A 227 -16.56 -15.03 -5.68
C ASN A 227 -15.88 -14.10 -4.68
N ILE A 228 -16.54 -12.97 -4.41
CA ILE A 228 -16.04 -12.05 -3.38
C ILE A 228 -16.42 -12.66 -2.01
N PRO A 229 -15.46 -12.76 -1.06
CA PRO A 229 -15.77 -13.22 0.28
C PRO A 229 -16.74 -12.26 0.97
N THR A 230 -17.35 -12.73 2.04
CA THR A 230 -18.20 -11.92 2.92
C THR A 230 -17.45 -11.60 4.21
N VAL A 231 -17.80 -10.47 4.82
CA VAL A 231 -17.36 -10.11 6.18
C VAL A 231 -18.48 -9.37 6.88
N VAL A 232 -18.67 -9.67 8.16
CA VAL A 232 -19.58 -8.97 9.07
C VAL A 232 -18.84 -8.68 10.36
N ALA A 233 -18.68 -7.40 10.70
CA ALA A 233 -18.10 -6.94 11.96
C ALA A 233 -19.18 -6.92 13.06
N HIS A 234 -18.87 -7.48 14.23
CA HIS A 234 -19.81 -7.60 15.36
C HIS A 234 -19.48 -6.63 16.49
N GLY A 235 -20.50 -6.22 17.24
CA GLY A 235 -20.33 -5.42 18.47
C GLY A 235 -20.36 -3.90 18.27
N GLY A 236 -20.78 -3.40 17.11
CA GLY A 236 -20.84 -1.97 16.82
C GLY A 236 -21.82 -1.20 17.72
N GLY A 237 -21.49 0.06 17.99
CA GLY A 237 -22.26 0.95 18.86
C GLY A 237 -22.02 0.73 20.35
N SER A 238 -21.10 -0.15 20.72
CA SER A 238 -20.72 -0.40 22.12
C SER A 238 -19.93 0.77 22.72
N THR A 239 -20.02 0.91 24.03
CA THR A 239 -19.19 1.83 24.82
C THR A 239 -18.30 1.03 25.76
N ILE A 240 -17.00 1.32 25.77
CA ILE A 240 -16.01 0.71 26.68
C ILE A 240 -15.47 1.76 27.65
N PRO A 241 -15.18 1.44 28.92
CA PRO A 241 -14.49 2.37 29.81
C PRO A 241 -13.05 2.62 29.34
N ALA A 242 -12.52 3.82 29.59
CA ALA A 242 -11.11 4.12 29.36
C ALA A 242 -10.20 3.14 30.13
N ASN A 243 -9.03 2.87 29.59
CA ASN A 243 -8.07 1.89 30.12
C ASN A 243 -8.64 0.46 30.23
N THR A 244 -9.61 0.10 29.38
CA THR A 244 -10.12 -1.28 29.26
C THR A 244 -9.66 -1.96 27.96
N PRO A 245 -9.01 -3.13 28.02
CA PRO A 245 -8.69 -3.89 26.82
C PRO A 245 -9.98 -4.40 26.18
N PHE A 246 -10.00 -4.51 24.86
CA PHE A 246 -11.17 -4.98 24.13
C PHE A 246 -10.75 -5.88 22.98
N GLU A 247 -11.72 -6.63 22.44
CA GLU A 247 -11.53 -7.41 21.23
C GLU A 247 -12.58 -7.05 20.19
N LEU A 248 -12.17 -7.12 18.93
CA LEU A 248 -13.07 -6.99 17.78
C LEU A 248 -13.20 -8.35 17.13
N ILE A 249 -14.43 -8.73 16.79
CA ILE A 249 -14.78 -10.04 16.26
C ILE A 249 -15.53 -9.84 14.95
N ALA A 250 -15.13 -10.57 13.92
CA ALA A 250 -15.85 -10.65 12.66
C ALA A 250 -16.30 -12.08 12.38
N THR A 251 -17.19 -12.23 11.41
CA THR A 251 -17.41 -13.50 10.71
C THR A 251 -17.18 -13.26 9.24
N GLY A 252 -16.41 -14.12 8.59
CA GLY A 252 -16.24 -14.09 7.14
C GLY A 252 -16.42 -15.46 6.53
N ASN A 253 -16.77 -15.50 5.26
CA ASN A 253 -16.97 -16.72 4.50
C ASN A 253 -16.59 -16.48 3.04
N ASP A 254 -15.85 -17.43 2.46
CA ASP A 254 -15.68 -17.54 1.02
C ASP A 254 -16.52 -18.71 0.48
N SER A 255 -17.23 -18.50 -0.64
CA SER A 255 -18.13 -19.52 -1.20
C SER A 255 -17.41 -20.53 -2.10
N ASP A 256 -16.21 -20.21 -2.57
CA ASP A 256 -15.37 -21.11 -3.36
C ASP A 256 -14.56 -22.08 -2.48
N GLY A 257 -14.44 -21.77 -1.19
CA GLY A 257 -13.72 -22.56 -0.20
C GLY A 257 -12.24 -22.19 -0.09
N ASP A 258 -11.84 -21.04 -0.65
CA ASP A 258 -10.47 -20.55 -0.62
C ASP A 258 -10.11 -20.01 0.79
N PRO A 259 -8.83 -20.13 1.21
CA PRO A 259 -8.40 -19.59 2.50
C PRO A 259 -8.52 -18.07 2.56
N ILE A 260 -9.33 -17.58 3.49
CA ILE A 260 -9.45 -16.15 3.79
C ILE A 260 -8.57 -15.73 4.97
N THR A 261 -8.10 -14.48 4.91
CA THR A 261 -7.36 -13.84 6.00
C THR A 261 -7.96 -12.48 6.33
N TYR A 262 -7.77 -12.06 7.59
CA TYR A 262 -8.35 -10.87 8.19
C TYR A 262 -7.28 -9.86 8.57
N ASN A 263 -7.58 -8.59 8.39
CA ASN A 263 -6.91 -7.48 9.06
C ASN A 263 -7.96 -6.61 9.74
N TRP A 264 -7.77 -6.36 11.03
CA TRP A 264 -8.48 -5.34 11.77
C TRP A 264 -7.60 -4.12 11.84
N GLU A 265 -8.07 -2.97 11.36
CA GLU A 265 -7.25 -1.75 11.24
C GLU A 265 -8.04 -0.55 11.77
N GLU A 266 -7.39 0.33 12.54
CA GLU A 266 -8.04 1.57 13.00
C GLU A 266 -8.38 2.45 11.79
N TYR A 267 -9.55 3.07 11.84
CA TYR A 267 -10.12 3.85 10.76
C TYR A 267 -10.57 5.22 11.26
N ASP A 268 -9.87 5.74 12.27
CA ASP A 268 -10.05 7.08 12.80
C ASP A 268 -9.12 8.09 12.11
N LEU A 269 -9.70 9.23 11.72
CA LEU A 269 -8.91 10.43 11.43
C LEU A 269 -8.86 11.32 12.67
N GLY A 270 -7.75 12.03 12.81
CA GLY A 270 -7.58 12.97 13.91
C GLY A 270 -6.46 13.98 13.68
N PRO A 271 -6.12 14.74 14.74
CA PRO A 271 -4.94 15.59 14.76
C PRO A 271 -3.66 14.82 14.40
N SER A 272 -2.69 15.52 13.82
CA SER A 272 -1.32 14.99 13.65
C SER A 272 -0.72 14.65 15.01
N THR A 273 0.14 13.63 15.06
CA THR A 273 0.98 13.34 16.23
C THR A 273 1.65 14.63 16.72
N ALA A 274 1.55 14.89 18.03
CA ALA A 274 2.10 16.08 18.64
C ALA A 274 3.63 16.13 18.52
N GLY A 275 4.17 17.33 18.33
CA GLY A 275 5.63 17.52 18.31
C GLY A 275 6.26 17.05 19.63
N GLY A 276 7.27 16.18 19.53
CA GLY A 276 7.96 15.61 20.69
C GLY A 276 7.35 14.34 21.27
N ASP A 277 6.17 13.91 20.80
CA ASP A 277 5.57 12.61 21.19
C ASP A 277 6.25 11.46 20.43
N ASN A 278 7.45 11.09 20.87
CA ASN A 278 8.27 10.08 20.19
C ASN A 278 7.84 8.63 20.45
N ASN A 279 6.97 8.42 21.44
CA ASN A 279 6.49 7.09 21.85
C ASN A 279 4.98 6.90 21.70
N LEU A 280 4.28 7.88 21.13
CA LEU A 280 2.85 7.85 20.81
C LEU A 280 1.94 7.69 22.04
N THR A 281 2.40 8.16 23.20
CA THR A 281 1.68 7.97 24.48
C THR A 281 0.79 9.15 24.87
N ASN A 282 0.77 10.24 24.08
CA ASN A 282 -0.05 11.41 24.36
C ASN A 282 -0.93 11.80 23.15
N PRO A 283 -1.79 10.89 22.65
CA PRO A 283 -2.65 11.18 21.52
C PRO A 283 -3.69 12.24 21.87
N SER A 284 -4.10 13.05 20.89
CA SER A 284 -5.17 14.04 21.07
C SER A 284 -6.36 13.80 20.13
N GLY A 285 -7.57 14.10 20.59
CA GLY A 285 -8.80 13.86 19.82
C GLY A 285 -8.93 12.39 19.40
N ASN A 286 -9.25 12.16 18.12
CA ASN A 286 -9.31 10.82 17.53
C ASN A 286 -8.05 10.50 16.71
N GLN A 287 -6.88 11.04 17.07
CA GLN A 287 -5.61 10.60 16.46
C GLN A 287 -5.50 9.07 16.55
N PRO A 288 -5.15 8.35 15.48
CA PRO A 288 -5.02 6.88 15.54
C PRO A 288 -4.00 6.46 16.60
N ILE A 289 -4.32 5.39 17.34
CA ILE A 289 -3.55 4.85 18.47
C ILE A 289 -3.19 3.36 18.35
N PHE A 290 -3.76 2.67 17.36
CA PHE A 290 -3.53 1.27 17.03
C PHE A 290 -2.97 1.13 15.62
N ARG A 291 -1.82 0.50 15.51
CA ARG A 291 -1.14 0.19 14.26
C ARG A 291 -1.80 -0.97 13.52
N SER A 292 -1.47 -1.09 12.24
CA SER A 292 -1.79 -2.29 11.46
C SER A 292 -0.78 -3.40 11.76
N TRP A 293 -1.22 -4.64 11.50
CA TRP A 293 -0.42 -5.85 11.59
C TRP A 293 -0.72 -6.71 10.38
N SER A 294 0.21 -7.60 10.02
CA SER A 294 0.03 -8.58 8.94
C SER A 294 -1.25 -9.40 9.08
N SER A 295 -1.80 -9.82 7.94
CA SER A 295 -3.03 -10.61 7.86
C SER A 295 -2.94 -11.91 8.66
N THR A 296 -4.04 -12.30 9.30
CA THR A 296 -4.11 -13.57 10.05
C THR A 296 -5.34 -14.37 9.66
N THR A 297 -5.38 -15.66 9.97
CA THR A 297 -6.60 -16.47 9.81
C THR A 297 -7.61 -16.26 10.95
N SER A 298 -7.28 -15.47 11.97
CA SER A 298 -8.18 -15.16 13.08
C SER A 298 -9.09 -14.01 12.71
N ALA A 299 -10.41 -14.24 12.81
CA ALA A 299 -11.40 -13.17 12.67
C ALA A 299 -11.48 -12.25 13.91
N THR A 300 -10.74 -12.58 14.98
CA THR A 300 -10.67 -11.82 16.22
C THR A 300 -9.32 -11.13 16.37
N ARG A 301 -9.32 -9.84 16.74
CA ARG A 301 -8.13 -9.09 17.18
C ARG A 301 -8.38 -8.49 18.57
N VAL A 302 -7.43 -8.69 19.49
CA VAL A 302 -7.41 -8.10 20.82
C VAL A 302 -6.56 -6.82 20.80
N PHE A 303 -7.02 -5.80 21.50
CA PHE A 303 -6.43 -4.47 21.58
C PHE A 303 -6.16 -4.05 23.03
N PRO A 304 -4.90 -3.72 23.38
CA PRO A 304 -3.65 -4.04 22.69
C PRO A 304 -3.48 -5.55 22.45
N ARG A 305 -2.47 -5.92 21.66
CA ARG A 305 -2.16 -7.33 21.37
C ARG A 305 -2.20 -8.21 22.62
N ILE A 306 -2.82 -9.39 22.50
CA ILE A 306 -2.91 -10.35 23.62
C ILE A 306 -1.55 -10.72 24.22
N THR A 307 -0.50 -10.77 23.40
CA THR A 307 0.87 -11.02 23.85
C THR A 307 1.40 -9.92 24.76
N ASP A 308 1.03 -8.67 24.49
CA ASP A 308 1.42 -7.51 25.29
C ASP A 308 0.68 -7.49 26.63
N LEU A 309 -0.62 -7.77 26.61
CA LEU A 309 -1.44 -7.87 27.81
C LEU A 309 -0.97 -8.98 28.75
N VAL A 310 -0.65 -10.17 28.22
CA VAL A 310 -0.19 -11.32 29.01
C VAL A 310 1.20 -11.08 29.60
N ASN A 311 2.10 -10.44 28.85
CA ASN A 311 3.48 -10.21 29.28
C ASN A 311 3.67 -8.90 30.06
N GLY A 312 2.65 -8.04 30.14
CA GLY A 312 2.76 -6.72 30.74
C GLY A 312 3.70 -5.79 29.96
N THR A 313 3.74 -5.95 28.64
CA THR A 313 4.56 -5.13 27.72
C THR A 313 3.69 -4.17 26.92
N THR A 314 4.32 -3.17 26.31
CA THR A 314 3.65 -2.23 25.41
C THR A 314 4.42 -2.16 24.11
N THR A 315 3.74 -2.41 23.00
CA THR A 315 4.25 -2.12 21.66
C THR A 315 3.92 -0.67 21.28
N ILE A 316 4.86 0.03 20.64
CA ILE A 316 4.60 1.39 20.12
C ILE A 316 3.46 1.35 19.09
N GLY A 317 2.51 2.27 19.22
CA GLY A 317 1.30 2.28 18.38
C GLY A 317 0.29 1.19 18.75
N GLU A 318 0.35 0.63 19.96
CA GLU A 318 -0.66 -0.28 20.54
C GLU A 318 -1.08 0.25 21.92
N HIS A 319 -1.65 1.46 21.95
CA HIS A 319 -1.95 2.14 23.21
C HIS A 319 -3.42 1.99 23.60
N MET A 320 -3.65 1.73 24.89
CA MET A 320 -4.98 1.76 25.49
C MET A 320 -5.59 3.16 25.34
N PRO A 321 -6.88 3.29 25.01
CA PRO A 321 -7.54 4.59 25.01
C PRO A 321 -7.71 5.09 26.45
N THR A 322 -7.18 6.27 26.77
CA THR A 322 -7.09 6.80 28.14
C THR A 322 -8.11 7.89 28.48
N TYR A 323 -8.91 8.33 27.50
CA TYR A 323 -9.92 9.37 27.64
C TYR A 323 -11.11 9.12 26.70
N SER A 324 -12.20 9.86 26.87
CA SER A 324 -13.38 9.74 26.02
C SER A 324 -13.06 10.08 24.56
N ARG A 325 -13.26 9.12 23.66
CA ARG A 325 -13.01 9.27 22.22
C ARG A 325 -13.86 8.31 21.41
N GLY A 326 -14.02 8.61 20.12
CA GLY A 326 -14.50 7.62 19.17
C GLY A 326 -13.38 6.65 18.82
N LEU A 327 -13.74 5.41 18.52
CA LEU A 327 -12.87 4.49 17.80
C LEU A 327 -13.64 3.87 16.63
N GLN A 328 -13.07 3.95 15.44
CA GLN A 328 -13.57 3.29 14.25
C GLN A 328 -12.55 2.24 13.80
N PHE A 329 -13.03 1.09 13.35
CA PHE A 329 -12.18 0.05 12.81
C PHE A 329 -12.79 -0.54 11.56
N LYS A 330 -11.94 -0.90 10.60
CA LYS A 330 -12.35 -1.73 9.47
C LYS A 330 -11.80 -3.14 9.62
N CYS A 331 -12.64 -4.12 9.34
CA CYS A 331 -12.24 -5.51 9.14
C CYS A 331 -12.14 -5.76 7.64
N SER A 332 -10.91 -5.92 7.14
CA SER A 332 -10.63 -6.34 5.77
C SER A 332 -10.57 -7.87 5.71
N VAL A 333 -11.26 -8.47 4.75
CA VAL A 333 -11.11 -9.88 4.38
C VAL A 333 -10.49 -9.99 3.01
N ARG A 334 -9.39 -10.75 2.93
CA ARG A 334 -8.69 -11.10 1.69
C ARG A 334 -8.89 -12.58 1.42
N ASP A 335 -9.43 -12.88 0.26
CA ASP A 335 -9.36 -14.19 -0.37
C ASP A 335 -8.01 -14.31 -1.10
N ASN A 336 -7.22 -15.29 -0.66
CA ASN A 336 -5.85 -15.50 -1.10
C ASN A 336 -5.72 -16.38 -2.35
N ARG A 337 -6.77 -16.49 -3.16
CA ARG A 337 -6.70 -17.16 -4.45
C ARG A 337 -5.65 -16.52 -5.37
N ALA A 338 -4.72 -17.33 -5.84
CA ALA A 338 -3.67 -16.88 -6.76
C ALA A 338 -4.26 -16.46 -8.12
N GLY A 339 -3.74 -15.37 -8.67
CA GLY A 339 -4.12 -14.90 -10.01
C GLY A 339 -5.41 -14.10 -10.08
N GLY A 340 -5.97 -13.70 -8.95
CA GLY A 340 -7.21 -12.92 -8.87
C GLY A 340 -7.88 -13.12 -7.52
N GLY A 341 -7.25 -12.63 -6.46
CA GLY A 341 -7.81 -12.65 -5.12
C GLY A 341 -9.05 -11.77 -5.02
N ALA A 342 -9.73 -11.80 -3.89
CA ALA A 342 -10.89 -10.94 -3.66
C ALA A 342 -10.81 -10.26 -2.30
N PHE A 343 -11.42 -9.09 -2.23
CA PHE A 343 -11.38 -8.21 -1.09
C PHE A 343 -12.80 -7.75 -0.75
N THR A 344 -13.11 -7.75 0.55
CA THR A 344 -14.26 -7.03 1.09
C THR A 344 -13.90 -6.42 2.43
N ASP A 345 -14.61 -5.38 2.84
CA ASP A 345 -14.49 -4.83 4.19
C ASP A 345 -15.83 -4.59 4.88
N ASP A 346 -15.78 -4.42 6.20
CA ASP A 346 -16.89 -3.89 6.98
C ASP A 346 -16.36 -2.95 8.07
N LEU A 347 -17.14 -1.92 8.41
CA LEU A 347 -16.78 -0.88 9.36
C LEU A 347 -17.57 -1.04 10.65
N ILE A 348 -16.87 -0.98 11.78
CA ILE A 348 -17.44 -0.88 13.11
C ILE A 348 -17.03 0.44 13.78
N SER A 349 -17.93 0.97 14.60
CA SER A 349 -17.65 2.11 15.48
C SER A 349 -17.96 1.71 16.92
N ILE A 350 -17.07 2.08 17.84
CA ILE A 350 -17.27 1.98 19.30
C ILE A 350 -16.93 3.34 19.94
N SER A 351 -17.36 3.53 21.18
CA SER A 351 -17.05 4.72 21.96
C SER A 351 -16.25 4.34 23.21
N VAL A 352 -15.32 5.22 23.60
CA VAL A 352 -14.63 5.13 24.89
C VAL A 352 -15.25 6.14 25.85
N ASP A 353 -15.57 5.73 27.06
CA ASP A 353 -16.00 6.61 28.14
C ASP A 353 -14.90 6.77 29.20
N GLY A 354 -14.40 7.99 29.35
CA GLY A 354 -13.37 8.34 30.31
C GLY A 354 -13.87 8.76 31.69
N ASN A 355 -15.19 8.74 31.95
CA ASN A 355 -15.79 9.21 33.21
C ASN A 355 -16.30 8.09 34.11
#